data_AF-A0A7C4RCG4-F1
#
_entry.id   AF-A0A7C4RCG4-F1
#
_cell.length_a   1.000
_cell.length_b   1.000
_cell.length_c   1.000
_cell.angle_alpha   90.00
_cell.angle_beta   90.00
_cell.angle_gamma   90.00
#
_symmetry.space_group_name_H-M   'P 1'
#
loop_
_entity.id
_entity.type
_entity.pdbx_description
1 polymer ?
#
loop_
_entity_poly.entity_id
_entity_poly.type
_entity_poly.pdbx_seq_one_letter_code
_entity_poly.pdbx_strand_id
1 'polypeptide(L)'
;MLVDMTNDAINNRPIDLRKSMNLVTSKIGTLIVAAIIAAICSITVILLPIAMFIMVIAIIEELDAVESTRRAFDFVIKNLSEVIIFIVIVIVVGVIFSYGFSLIPIIGSFIGAIISWFLNAIFTISAVYFYLSLRASPPPPSGA
;
A
#
# COMPACT_ATOMS: atom_id res chain seq x y z
N MET A 1 5.88 -7.01 -25.13
CA MET A 1 6.31 -7.88 -26.26
C MET A 1 6.01 -9.33 -25.96
N LEU A 2 6.73 -9.99 -25.03
CA LEU A 2 6.49 -11.40 -24.71
C LEU A 2 5.02 -11.71 -24.39
N VAL A 3 4.36 -10.87 -23.59
CA VAL A 3 2.94 -11.04 -23.23
C VAL A 3 2.00 -11.11 -24.44
N ASP A 4 2.23 -10.29 -25.47
CA ASP A 4 1.37 -10.22 -26.66
C ASP A 4 1.66 -11.37 -27.64
N MET A 5 2.93 -11.77 -27.75
CA MET A 5 3.32 -12.99 -28.49
C MET A 5 2.77 -14.26 -27.84
N THR A 6 2.80 -14.33 -26.50
CA THR A 6 2.19 -15.42 -25.74
C THR A 6 0.68 -15.44 -25.92
N ASN A 7 0.03 -14.28 -25.94
CA ASN A 7 -1.40 -14.18 -26.22
C ASN A 7 -1.75 -14.66 -27.64
N ASP A 8 -0.95 -14.31 -28.65
CA ASP A 8 -1.14 -14.80 -30.01
C ASP A 8 -0.89 -16.32 -30.10
N ALA A 9 0.12 -16.85 -29.43
CA ALA A 9 0.40 -18.29 -29.35
C ALA A 9 -0.73 -19.09 -28.67
N ILE A 10 -1.29 -18.58 -27.56
CA ILE A 10 -2.41 -19.21 -26.84
C ILE A 10 -3.69 -19.20 -27.68
N ASN A 11 -3.89 -18.16 -28.49
CA ASN A 11 -5.09 -18.00 -29.32
C ASN A 11 -4.94 -18.54 -30.76
N ASN A 12 -3.94 -19.38 -31.03
CA ASN A 12 -3.62 -19.93 -32.36
C ASN A 12 -3.48 -18.86 -33.47
N ARG A 13 -3.02 -17.66 -33.10
CA ARG A 13 -2.71 -16.57 -34.05
C ARG A 13 -1.24 -16.65 -34.45
N PRO A 14 -0.88 -16.29 -35.69
CA PRO A 14 0.51 -16.26 -36.11
C PRO A 14 1.30 -15.30 -35.23
N ILE A 15 2.39 -15.78 -34.65
CA ILE A 15 3.28 -14.99 -33.80
C ILE A 15 3.97 -13.94 -34.68
N ASP A 16 3.56 -12.69 -34.55
CA ASP A 16 4.11 -11.57 -35.33
C ASP A 16 4.84 -10.58 -34.41
N LEU A 17 6.17 -10.65 -34.45
CA LEU A 17 7.08 -9.77 -33.72
C LEU A 17 6.91 -8.29 -34.10
N ARG A 18 6.62 -8.03 -35.38
CA ARG A 18 6.53 -6.66 -35.92
C ARG A 18 5.24 -6.00 -35.47
N LYS A 19 4.14 -6.77 -35.47
CA LYS A 19 2.85 -6.37 -34.87
C LYS A 19 3.01 -6.12 -33.37
N SER A 20 3.64 -7.04 -32.64
CA SER A 20 3.81 -6.93 -31.19
C SER A 20 4.66 -5.72 -30.78
N MET A 21 5.71 -5.43 -31.56
CA MET A 21 6.54 -4.24 -31.39
C MET A 21 5.73 -2.96 -31.61
N ASN A 22 4.96 -2.89 -32.69
CA ASN A 22 4.15 -1.72 -33.00
C ASN A 22 3.03 -1.49 -31.96
N LEU A 23 2.48 -2.57 -31.42
CA LEU A 23 1.46 -2.53 -30.37
C LEU A 23 2.03 -2.01 -29.04
N VAL A 24 3.24 -2.44 -28.66
CA VAL A 24 3.95 -1.92 -27.48
C VAL A 24 4.32 -0.45 -27.67
N THR A 25 4.89 -0.08 -28.82
CA THR A 25 5.29 1.30 -29.10
C THR A 25 4.09 2.25 -29.12
N SER A 26 2.94 1.82 -29.67
CA SER A 26 1.72 2.65 -29.67
C SER A 26 1.09 2.81 -28.28
N LYS A 27 1.37 1.90 -27.34
CA LYS A 27 0.87 1.93 -25.96
C LYS A 27 1.92 2.34 -24.93
N ILE A 28 3.06 2.90 -25.35
CA ILE A 28 4.17 3.30 -24.46
C ILE A 28 3.68 4.17 -23.29
N GLY A 29 2.78 5.13 -23.53
CA GLY A 29 2.24 5.99 -22.47
C GLY A 29 1.49 5.19 -21.39
N THR A 30 0.59 4.29 -21.81
CA THR A 30 -0.15 3.42 -20.87
C THR A 30 0.77 2.42 -20.17
N LEU A 31 1.79 1.90 -20.87
CA LEU A 31 2.78 1.00 -20.30
C LEU A 31 3.65 1.69 -19.24
N ILE A 32 4.00 2.96 -19.43
CA ILE A 32 4.74 3.75 -18.42
C ILE A 32 3.90 3.91 -17.16
N VAL A 33 2.62 4.29 -17.30
CA VAL A 33 1.70 4.42 -16.15
C VAL A 33 1.54 3.08 -15.43
N ALA A 34 1.32 1.99 -16.18
CA ALA A 34 1.23 0.65 -15.62
C ALA A 34 2.54 0.21 -14.92
N ALA A 35 3.70 0.58 -15.46
CA ALA A 35 5.00 0.28 -14.88
C ALA A 35 5.26 1.08 -13.59
N ILE A 36 4.83 2.34 -13.52
CA ILE A 36 4.89 3.16 -12.29
C ILE A 36 4.00 2.53 -11.22
N ILE A 37 2.76 2.16 -11.56
CA ILE A 37 1.86 1.46 -10.63
C ILE A 37 2.48 0.13 -10.18
N ALA A 38 3.04 -0.66 -11.10
CA ALA A 38 3.70 -1.92 -10.77
C ALA A 38 4.94 -1.72 -9.89
N ALA A 39 5.73 -0.67 -10.12
CA ALA A 39 6.90 -0.33 -9.31
C ALA A 39 6.49 0.11 -7.89
N ILE A 40 5.44 0.92 -7.77
CA ILE A 40 4.87 1.31 -6.47
C ILE A 40 4.31 0.06 -5.75
N CYS A 41 3.61 -0.82 -6.46
CA CYS A 41 3.11 -2.09 -5.92
C CYS A 41 4.25 -3.06 -5.53
N SER A 42 5.39 -2.99 -6.19
CA SER A 42 6.58 -3.77 -5.84
C SER A 42 7.25 -3.27 -4.55
N ILE A 43 7.00 -2.03 -4.14
CA ILE A 43 7.49 -1.48 -2.88
C ILE A 43 6.46 -1.82 -1.80
N THR A 44 6.57 -3.02 -1.26
CA THR A 44 5.73 -3.53 -0.16
C THR A 44 5.67 -2.59 1.05
N VAL A 45 6.73 -1.81 1.28
CA VAL A 45 6.79 -0.78 2.34
C VAL A 45 5.74 0.31 2.15
N ILE A 46 5.40 0.68 0.91
CA ILE A 46 4.41 1.73 0.60
C ILE A 46 3.02 1.12 0.37
N LEU A 47 2.93 -0.09 -0.18
CA LEU A 47 1.65 -0.71 -0.49
C LEU A 47 0.91 -1.22 0.77
N LEU A 48 1.65 -1.71 1.76
CA LEU A 48 1.11 -2.22 3.02
C LEU A 48 0.31 -1.16 3.83
N PRO A 49 0.80 0.08 4.02
CA PRO A 49 0.02 1.14 4.67
C PRO A 49 -1.14 1.59 3.79
N ILE A 50 -0.99 1.65 2.46
CA ILE A 50 -2.11 1.92 1.56
C ILE A 50 -3.23 0.91 1.79
N ALA A 51 -2.92 -0.39 1.79
CA ALA A 51 -3.90 -1.44 2.08
C ALA A 51 -4.59 -1.27 3.44
N MET A 52 -3.84 -0.85 4.47
CA MET A 52 -4.40 -0.55 5.79
C MET A 52 -5.37 0.65 5.72
N PHE A 53 -5.00 1.72 5.02
CA PHE A 53 -5.87 2.90 4.84
C PHE A 53 -7.09 2.60 3.96
N ILE A 54 -7.03 1.69 2.99
CA ILE A 54 -8.20 1.27 2.19
C ILE A 54 -9.30 0.74 3.10
N MET A 55 -8.95 -0.16 4.02
CA MET A 55 -9.91 -0.73 4.99
C MET A 55 -10.49 0.35 5.90
N VAL A 56 -9.63 1.24 6.43
CA VAL A 56 -10.04 2.34 7.30
C VAL A 56 -11.00 3.29 6.58
N ILE A 57 -10.66 3.71 5.36
CA ILE A 57 -11.47 4.64 4.56
C ILE A 57 -12.78 3.97 4.13
N ALA A 58 -12.73 2.71 3.70
CA ALA A 58 -13.94 1.98 3.31
C ALA A 58 -14.94 1.88 4.47
N ILE A 59 -14.45 1.66 5.70
CA ILE A 59 -15.31 1.56 6.90
C ILE A 59 -15.79 2.94 7.37
N ILE A 60 -14.92 3.94 7.41
CA ILE A 60 -15.27 5.28 7.93
C ILE A 60 -16.13 6.08 6.94
N GLU A 61 -15.87 5.93 5.64
CA GLU A 61 -16.54 6.72 4.60
C GLU A 61 -17.62 5.91 3.85
N GLU A 62 -17.82 4.65 4.21
CA GLU A 62 -18.81 3.73 3.58
C GLU A 62 -18.71 3.71 2.04
N LEU A 63 -17.49 3.80 1.52
CA LEU A 63 -17.22 3.87 0.09
C LEU A 63 -17.04 2.48 -0.53
N ASP A 64 -17.38 2.35 -1.81
CA ASP A 64 -17.05 1.16 -2.60
C ASP A 64 -15.54 0.87 -2.59
N ALA A 65 -15.18 -0.41 -2.74
CA ALA A 65 -13.79 -0.86 -2.66
C ALA A 65 -12.84 -0.13 -3.64
N VAL A 66 -13.34 0.20 -4.84
CA VAL A 66 -12.57 0.91 -5.88
C VAL A 66 -12.34 2.38 -5.50
N GLU A 67 -13.37 3.05 -4.97
CA GLU A 67 -13.28 4.45 -4.56
C GLU A 67 -12.41 4.60 -3.30
N SER A 68 -12.57 3.69 -2.34
CA SER A 68 -11.73 3.58 -1.14
C SER A 68 -10.26 3.38 -1.50
N THR A 69 -9.97 2.56 -2.51
CA THR A 69 -8.62 2.35 -3.04
C THR A 69 -8.03 3.64 -3.58
N ARG A 70 -8.76 4.33 -4.47
CA ARG A 70 -8.29 5.58 -5.07
C ARG A 70 -8.02 6.65 -4.02
N ARG A 71 -8.92 6.79 -3.04
CA ARG A 71 -8.80 7.77 -1.95
C ARG A 71 -7.66 7.46 -1.00
N ALA A 72 -7.42 6.18 -0.69
CA ALA A 72 -6.27 5.75 0.10
C ALA A 72 -4.94 6.04 -0.62
N PHE A 73 -4.86 5.77 -1.91
CA PHE A 73 -3.68 6.11 -2.73
C PHE A 73 -3.43 7.62 -2.75
N ASP A 74 -4.47 8.43 -3.01
CA ASP A 74 -4.35 9.88 -3.00
C ASP A 74 -3.93 10.42 -1.63
N PHE A 75 -4.47 9.86 -0.55
CA PHE A 75 -4.12 10.22 0.81
C PHE A 75 -2.65 9.94 1.13
N VAL A 76 -2.16 8.75 0.76
CA VAL A 76 -0.76 8.37 1.00
C VAL A 76 0.21 9.19 0.15
N ILE A 77 -0.14 9.51 -1.10
CA ILE A 77 0.71 10.35 -1.97
C ILE A 77 0.74 11.80 -1.45
N LYS A 78 -0.40 12.35 -0.99
CA LYS A 78 -0.46 13.72 -0.45
C LYS A 78 0.28 13.86 0.87
N ASN A 79 0.23 12.84 1.73
CA ASN A 79 0.84 12.85 3.06
C ASN A 79 2.09 11.96 3.13
N LEU A 80 2.83 11.84 2.02
CA LEU A 80 3.90 10.86 1.86
C LEU A 80 4.97 10.95 2.96
N SER A 81 5.38 12.17 3.34
CA SER A 81 6.36 12.39 4.40
C SER A 81 5.89 11.83 5.74
N GLU A 82 4.64 12.07 6.09
CA GLU A 82 4.10 11.71 7.40
C GLU A 82 3.76 10.22 7.48
N VAL A 83 3.23 9.66 6.38
CA VAL A 83 3.01 8.22 6.22
C VAL A 83 4.34 7.46 6.28
N ILE A 84 5.41 7.99 5.66
CA ILE A 84 6.75 7.40 5.75
C ILE A 84 7.25 7.38 7.20
N ILE A 85 7.11 8.48 7.94
CA ILE A 85 7.51 8.54 9.36
C ILE A 85 6.73 7.51 10.18
N PHE A 86 5.41 7.41 9.97
CA PHE A 86 4.57 6.41 10.62
C PHE A 86 5.06 4.97 10.33
N ILE A 87 5.35 4.65 9.07
CA ILE A 87 5.87 3.31 8.68
C ILE A 87 7.20 3.02 9.35
N VAL A 88 8.12 3.99 9.37
CA VAL A 88 9.43 3.81 10.01
C VAL A 88 9.27 3.49 11.49
N ILE A 89 8.37 4.20 12.19
CA ILE A 89 8.08 3.92 13.61
C ILE A 89 7.50 2.52 13.78
N VAL A 90 6.53 2.13 12.94
CA VAL A 90 5.90 0.79 12.98
C VAL A 90 6.95 -0.32 12.82
N ILE A 91 7.85 -0.17 11.84
CA ILE A 91 8.92 -1.15 11.58
C ILE A 91 9.91 -1.19 12.75
N VAL A 92 10.36 -0.03 13.24
CA VAL A 92 11.32 0.05 14.35
C VAL A 92 10.76 -0.60 15.62
N VAL A 93 9.52 -0.28 15.99
CA VAL A 93 8.84 -0.90 17.13
C VAL A 93 8.69 -2.41 16.91
N GLY A 94 8.26 -2.83 15.72
CA GLY A 94 8.11 -4.25 15.37
C GLY A 94 9.42 -5.03 15.51
N VAL A 95 10.54 -4.49 15.03
CA VAL A 95 11.86 -5.13 15.12
C VAL A 95 12.36 -5.19 16.56
N ILE A 96 12.23 -4.10 17.34
CA ILE A 96 12.64 -4.07 18.75
C ILE A 96 11.87 -5.12 19.55
N PHE A 97 10.56 -5.19 19.37
CA PHE A 97 9.73 -6.18 20.03
C PHE A 97 10.09 -7.59 19.58
N SER A 98 10.16 -7.85 18.27
CA SER A 98 10.50 -9.17 17.73
C SER A 98 11.87 -9.67 18.23
N TYR A 99 12.89 -8.81 18.22
CA TYR A 99 14.21 -9.14 18.72
C TYR A 99 14.22 -9.36 20.24
N GLY A 100 13.54 -8.49 21.00
CA GLY A 100 13.43 -8.61 22.46
C GLY A 100 12.76 -9.92 22.90
N PHE A 101 11.69 -10.34 22.23
CA PHE A 101 11.00 -11.60 22.55
C PHE A 101 11.72 -12.85 22.05
N SER A 102 12.57 -12.74 21.03
CA SER A 102 13.40 -13.85 20.55
C SER A 102 14.45 -14.30 21.58
N LEU A 103 14.78 -13.46 22.56
CA LEU A 103 15.77 -13.77 23.60
C LEU A 103 15.22 -14.64 24.74
N ILE A 104 13.90 -14.93 24.76
CA ILE A 104 13.25 -15.74 25.78
C ILE A 104 12.97 -17.14 25.20
N PRO A 105 13.75 -18.18 25.55
CA PRO A 105 13.50 -19.54 25.05
C PRO A 105 12.15 -20.07 25.54
N ILE A 106 11.46 -20.85 24.69
CA ILE A 106 10.23 -21.63 24.97
C ILE A 106 8.94 -20.78 25.08
N ILE A 107 8.96 -19.66 25.81
CA ILE A 107 7.74 -18.86 26.09
C ILE A 107 7.67 -17.61 25.17
N GLY A 108 8.81 -17.21 24.58
CA GLY A 108 8.90 -16.03 23.71
C GLY A 108 7.98 -16.08 22.49
N SER A 109 7.71 -17.26 21.92
CA SER A 109 6.77 -17.42 20.79
C SER A 109 5.32 -17.12 21.19
N PHE A 110 4.87 -17.60 22.35
CA PHE A 110 3.50 -17.38 22.83
C PHE A 110 3.26 -15.94 23.27
N ILE A 111 4.20 -15.37 24.03
CA ILE A 111 4.13 -13.96 24.44
C ILE A 111 4.27 -13.04 23.23
N GLY A 112 5.15 -13.38 22.29
CA GLY A 112 5.31 -12.67 21.03
C GLY A 112 4.03 -12.66 20.19
N ALA A 113 3.28 -13.76 20.14
CA ALA A 113 2.00 -13.82 19.44
C ALA A 113 0.94 -12.90 20.07
N ILE A 114 0.80 -12.94 21.40
CA ILE A 114 -0.15 -12.08 22.13
C ILE A 114 0.20 -10.60 21.94
N ILE A 115 1.47 -10.24 22.07
CA ILE A 115 1.94 -8.86 21.92
C ILE A 115 1.82 -8.41 20.47
N SER A 116 2.05 -9.29 19.49
CA SER A 116 1.82 -9.01 18.07
C SER A 116 0.36 -8.66 17.80
N TRP A 117 -0.60 -9.36 18.43
CA TRP A 117 -2.02 -9.01 18.32
C TRP A 117 -2.34 -7.64 18.90
N PHE A 118 -1.79 -7.31 20.09
CA PHE A 118 -1.95 -5.98 20.68
C PHE A 118 -1.31 -4.87 19.84
N LEU A 119 -0.11 -5.10 19.32
CA LEU A 119 0.57 -4.17 18.44
C LEU A 119 -0.22 -3.94 17.15
N ASN A 120 -0.77 -4.99 16.55
CA ASN A 120 -1.61 -4.85 15.36
C ASN A 120 -2.87 -4.02 15.65
N ALA A 121 -3.52 -4.24 16.80
CA ALA A 121 -4.65 -3.41 17.23
C ALA A 121 -4.24 -1.94 17.44
N ILE A 122 -3.12 -1.69 18.12
CA ILE A 122 -2.58 -0.34 18.34
C ILE A 122 -2.23 0.33 17.00
N PHE A 123 -1.60 -0.38 16.06
CA PHE A 123 -1.27 0.15 14.74
C PHE A 123 -2.51 0.46 13.93
N THR A 124 -3.54 -0.38 14.01
CA THR A 124 -4.83 -0.14 13.34
C THR A 124 -5.51 1.10 13.92
N ILE A 125 -5.60 1.22 15.25
CA ILE A 125 -6.16 2.40 15.93
C ILE A 125 -5.34 3.66 15.62
N SER A 126 -4.01 3.55 15.58
CA SER A 126 -3.11 4.65 15.25
C SER A 126 -3.29 5.09 13.80
N ALA A 127 -3.45 4.16 12.86
CA ALA A 127 -3.74 4.48 11.47
C ALA A 127 -5.11 5.17 11.31
N VAL A 128 -6.13 4.72 12.05
CA VAL A 128 -7.43 5.41 12.10
C VAL A 128 -7.29 6.83 12.65
N TYR A 129 -6.61 7.00 13.78
CA TYR A 129 -6.38 8.32 14.38
C TYR A 129 -5.60 9.24 13.45
N PHE A 130 -4.56 8.71 12.82
CA PHE A 130 -3.73 9.41 11.84
C PHE A 130 -4.53 9.86 10.63
N TYR A 131 -5.38 8.97 10.09
CA TYR A 131 -6.31 9.30 9.01
C TYR A 131 -7.24 10.45 9.40
N LEU A 132 -7.86 10.38 10.58
CA LEU A 132 -8.77 11.41 11.06
C LEU A 132 -8.05 12.74 11.35
N SER A 133 -6.86 12.70 11.93
CA SER A 133 -6.05 13.89 12.24
C SER A 133 -5.68 14.67 10.98
N LEU A 134 -5.30 13.97 9.91
CA LEU A 134 -4.93 14.61 8.64
C LEU A 134 -6.14 15.04 7.81
N ARG A 135 -7.25 14.30 7.90
CA ARG A 135 -8.54 14.71 7.33
C ARG A 135 -9.08 15.97 8.00
N ALA A 136 -8.81 16.18 9.29
CA ALA A 136 -9.36 17.24 10.12
C ALA A 136 -8.49 18.52 10.20
N SER A 137 -7.57 18.77 9.24
CA SER A 137 -6.92 20.09 9.16
C SER A 137 -8.01 21.18 9.17
N PRO A 138 -8.13 21.98 10.24
CA PRO A 138 -9.25 22.92 10.38
C PRO A 138 -9.14 24.01 9.32
N PRO A 139 -10.24 24.60 8.84
CA PRO A 139 -10.14 25.89 8.18
C PRO A 139 -9.40 26.86 9.13
N PRO A 140 -8.49 27.72 8.61
CA PRO A 140 -7.78 28.69 9.45
C PRO A 140 -8.81 29.49 10.25
N PRO A 141 -8.50 29.84 11.52
CA PRO A 141 -9.41 30.64 12.33
C PRO A 141 -9.77 31.90 11.54
N SER A 142 -11.06 32.02 11.18
CA SER A 142 -11.62 33.26 10.69
C SER A 142 -11.34 34.31 11.75
N GLY A 143 -10.62 35.36 11.36
CA GLY A 143 -9.99 36.29 12.27
C GLY A 143 -10.91 36.82 13.38
N ALA A 144 -10.28 37.05 14.52
CA ALA A 144 -10.62 38.12 15.45
C ALA A 144 -9.30 38.78 15.85
#